data_AF-C2EWG7-F1
#
_entry.id   AF-C2EWG7-F1
#
_cell.length_a   1.000
_cell.length_b   1.000
_cell.length_c   1.000
_cell.angle_alpha   90.00
_cell.angle_beta   90.00
_cell.angle_gamma   90.00
#
_symmetry.space_group_name_H-M   'P 1'
#
loop_
_entity.id
_entity.type
_entity.pdbx_description
1 polymer ?
#
loop_
_entity_poly.entity_id
_entity_poly.type
_entity_poly.pdbx_seq_one_letter_code
_entity_poly.pdbx_strand_id
1 'polypeptide(L)'
;MAQTKENTDTQRVYTYDADKISHPLIQEEDLPKDQPLQANQTTVEPTDGANYWNGTSWVDQLVVVYEFDPTKDNVYTGTNYIPQGAVLGVNQTFTKPEDGLYQPMRFNGTVWVGTPKEEWEKAHPAPVAKPSETTLAMNALGQQLVQAKAESDKTNKSLEQKFDDLTQSVNMLGQMIAKTQAPQGGSK
;
A
#
# COMPACT_ATOMS: atom_id res chain seq x y z
N MET A 1 58.26 -31.77 46.18
CA MET A 1 57.62 -31.59 44.87
C MET A 1 56.18 -32.05 45.02
N ALA A 2 55.22 -31.13 45.10
CA ALA A 2 53.81 -31.49 45.15
C ALA A 2 53.34 -31.69 43.70
N GLN A 3 52.94 -32.92 43.36
CA GLN A 3 52.21 -33.20 42.13
C GLN A 3 50.80 -32.62 42.29
N THR A 4 50.53 -31.51 41.63
CA THR A 4 49.16 -31.04 41.40
C THR A 4 48.49 -32.10 40.55
N LYS A 5 47.62 -32.92 41.14
CA LYS A 5 46.74 -33.80 40.38
C LYS A 5 45.84 -32.90 39.56
N GLU A 6 46.01 -32.92 38.24
CA GLU A 6 45.00 -32.36 37.34
C GLU A 6 43.67 -33.06 37.65
N ASN A 7 42.68 -32.26 38.01
CA ASN A 7 41.36 -32.73 38.33
C ASN A 7 40.69 -33.13 37.00
N THR A 8 40.69 -34.42 36.68
CA THR A 8 40.16 -34.96 35.41
C THR A 8 38.63 -35.10 35.41
N ASP A 9 37.93 -34.46 36.35
CA ASP A 9 36.48 -34.61 36.49
C ASP A 9 35.77 -33.57 35.63
N THR A 10 35.24 -34.01 34.50
CA THR A 10 34.54 -33.17 33.52
C THR A 10 33.03 -33.34 33.61
N GLN A 11 32.30 -32.36 33.09
CA GLN A 11 30.86 -32.38 32.86
C GLN A 11 30.56 -31.98 31.42
N ARG A 12 29.53 -32.60 30.83
CA ARG A 12 29.00 -32.19 29.54
C ARG A 12 28.26 -30.87 29.68
N VAL A 13 28.60 -29.90 28.86
CA VAL A 13 28.02 -28.56 28.82
C VAL A 13 27.51 -28.28 27.42
N TYR A 14 26.35 -27.64 27.37
CA TYR A 14 25.64 -27.27 26.15
C TYR A 14 25.52 -25.75 26.11
N THR A 15 25.94 -25.15 25.00
CA THR A 15 25.93 -23.70 24.79
C THR A 15 24.85 -23.35 23.78
N TYR A 16 24.01 -22.37 24.09
CA TYR A 16 23.03 -21.81 23.15
C TYR A 16 23.43 -20.42 22.67
N ASP A 17 22.95 -20.04 21.48
CA ASP A 17 23.11 -18.69 20.93
C ASP A 17 22.12 -17.72 21.59
N ALA A 18 22.61 -16.94 22.55
CA ALA A 18 21.80 -15.96 23.28
C ALA A 18 21.45 -14.71 22.44
N ASP A 19 22.10 -14.49 21.30
CA ASP A 19 21.79 -13.37 20.39
C ASP A 19 20.60 -13.69 19.48
N LYS A 20 20.20 -14.97 19.41
CA LYS A 20 19.02 -15.43 18.67
C LYS A 20 17.89 -15.67 19.65
N ILE A 21 16.73 -15.08 19.37
CA ILE A 21 15.53 -15.25 20.19
C ILE A 21 15.07 -16.73 20.31
N SER A 22 15.42 -17.57 19.34
CA SER A 22 15.14 -19.01 19.37
C SER A 22 16.13 -19.82 20.21
N HIS A 23 17.20 -19.21 20.75
CA HIS A 23 18.26 -19.85 21.53
C HIS A 23 18.70 -21.24 21.01
N PRO A 24 19.13 -21.35 19.74
CA PRO A 24 19.55 -22.62 19.18
C PRO A 24 20.79 -23.16 19.89
N LEU A 25 20.90 -24.48 20.02
CA LEU A 25 22.11 -25.17 20.43
C LEU A 25 23.23 -24.88 19.41
N ILE A 26 24.38 -24.43 19.89
CA ILE A 26 25.53 -24.11 19.04
C ILE A 26 26.79 -24.90 19.37
N GLN A 27 26.90 -25.45 20.58
CA GLN A 27 28.08 -26.20 20.98
C GLN A 27 27.76 -27.22 22.08
N GLU A 28 28.46 -28.35 22.02
CA GLU A 28 28.51 -29.35 23.07
C GLU A 28 29.99 -29.63 23.40
N GLU A 29 30.36 -29.54 24.67
CA GLU A 29 31.75 -29.77 25.10
C GLU A 29 31.83 -30.33 26.52
N ASP A 30 32.90 -31.07 26.82
CA ASP A 30 33.20 -31.51 28.17
C ASP A 30 34.12 -30.48 28.85
N LEU A 31 33.63 -29.83 29.91
CA LEU A 31 34.37 -28.83 30.69
C LEU A 31 34.66 -29.36 32.11
N PRO A 32 35.73 -28.88 32.79
CA PRO A 32 35.96 -29.19 34.19
C PRO A 32 34.75 -28.85 35.07
N LYS A 33 34.36 -29.74 36.00
CA LYS A 33 33.17 -29.54 36.85
C LYS A 33 33.20 -28.30 37.73
N ASP A 34 34.40 -27.90 38.12
CA ASP A 34 34.69 -26.74 38.96
C ASP A 34 34.74 -25.42 38.16
N GLN A 35 34.66 -25.48 36.82
CA GLN A 35 34.55 -24.29 35.99
C GLN A 35 33.13 -23.68 36.09
N PRO A 36 33.01 -22.38 36.42
CA PRO A 36 31.72 -21.68 36.37
C PRO A 36 31.16 -21.65 34.95
N LEU A 37 29.85 -21.91 34.81
CA LEU A 37 29.15 -21.80 33.53
C LEU A 37 28.94 -20.32 33.16
N GLN A 38 29.05 -20.03 31.87
CA GLN A 38 28.64 -18.76 31.30
C GLN A 38 27.11 -18.64 31.27
N ALA A 39 26.60 -17.43 31.09
CA ALA A 39 25.16 -17.16 31.11
C ALA A 39 24.37 -17.92 30.03
N ASN A 40 25.02 -18.31 28.93
CA ASN A 40 24.42 -19.05 27.82
C ASN A 40 24.79 -20.54 27.80
N GLN A 41 25.21 -21.08 28.95
CA GLN A 41 25.60 -22.47 29.11
C GLN A 41 24.69 -23.19 30.10
N THR A 42 24.47 -24.48 29.86
CA THR A 42 23.68 -25.36 30.73
C THR A 42 24.29 -26.77 30.76
N THR A 43 24.07 -27.49 31.84
CA THR A 43 24.38 -28.93 31.96
C THR A 43 23.17 -29.81 31.68
N VAL A 44 22.02 -29.21 31.34
CA VAL A 44 20.82 -29.95 30.94
C VAL A 44 21.04 -30.53 29.55
N GLU A 45 20.95 -31.85 29.44
CA GLU A 45 21.09 -32.57 28.18
C GLU A 45 19.87 -32.38 27.27
N PRO A 46 20.05 -32.10 25.96
CA PRO A 46 18.97 -32.09 24.99
C PRO A 46 18.38 -33.49 24.82
N THR A 47 17.05 -33.58 24.77
CA THR A 47 16.37 -34.79 24.30
C THR A 47 16.50 -34.93 22.78
N ASP A 48 16.29 -36.13 22.24
CA ASP A 48 16.39 -36.38 20.80
C ASP A 48 15.55 -35.38 19.98
N GLY A 49 16.21 -34.69 19.03
CA GLY A 49 15.62 -33.63 18.20
C GLY A 49 15.45 -32.26 18.85
N ALA A 50 15.65 -32.12 20.16
CA ALA A 50 15.52 -30.84 20.86
C ALA A 50 16.75 -29.95 20.63
N ASN A 51 16.54 -28.74 20.10
CA ASN A 51 17.61 -27.86 19.65
C ASN A 51 17.46 -26.42 20.13
N TYR A 52 16.41 -26.08 20.88
CA TYR A 52 16.12 -24.72 21.31
C TYR A 52 16.02 -24.64 22.83
N TRP A 53 16.77 -23.72 23.45
CA TRP A 53 16.76 -23.55 24.90
C TRP A 53 15.65 -22.59 25.35
N ASN A 54 14.68 -23.10 26.11
CA ASN A 54 13.56 -22.26 26.60
C ASN A 54 13.83 -21.54 27.93
N GLY A 55 15.03 -21.70 28.50
CA GLY A 55 15.39 -21.18 29.82
C GLY A 55 15.44 -22.25 30.93
N THR A 56 14.84 -23.42 30.70
CA THR A 56 14.80 -24.53 31.69
C THR A 56 15.13 -25.88 31.07
N SER A 57 14.71 -26.11 29.82
CA SER A 57 14.96 -27.35 29.08
C SER A 57 15.17 -27.06 27.59
N TRP A 58 15.75 -28.04 26.90
CA TRP A 58 15.75 -28.06 25.44
C TRP A 58 14.38 -28.48 24.91
N VAL A 59 13.94 -27.85 23.83
CA VAL A 59 12.71 -28.18 23.11
C VAL A 59 12.98 -28.32 21.61
N ASP A 60 12.15 -29.08 20.92
CA ASP A 60 12.20 -29.32 19.48
C ASP A 60 11.26 -28.39 18.69
N GLN A 61 10.40 -27.63 19.38
CA GLN A 61 9.40 -26.76 18.78
C GLN A 61 9.62 -25.28 19.11
N LEU A 62 9.36 -24.46 18.10
CA LEU A 62 9.17 -23.02 18.25
C LEU A 62 7.68 -22.68 18.17
N VAL A 63 7.26 -21.68 18.94
CA VAL A 63 5.91 -21.14 18.94
C VAL A 63 5.93 -19.70 18.45
N VAL A 64 4.89 -19.31 17.72
CA VAL A 64 4.73 -17.96 17.20
C VAL A 64 4.38 -16.99 18.33
N VAL A 65 4.99 -15.81 18.32
CA VAL A 65 4.64 -14.68 19.16
C VAL A 65 4.44 -13.43 18.32
N TYR A 66 3.51 -12.59 18.75
CA TYR A 66 3.20 -11.32 18.10
C TYR A 66 3.76 -10.19 18.97
N GLU A 67 4.48 -9.28 18.34
CA GLU A 67 5.19 -8.19 19.00
C GLU A 67 4.47 -6.87 18.83
N PHE A 68 4.52 -6.06 19.87
CA PHE A 68 4.03 -4.69 19.86
C PHE A 68 5.08 -3.72 20.41
N ASP A 69 4.95 -2.44 20.09
CA ASP A 69 5.78 -1.37 20.65
C ASP A 69 5.03 -0.69 21.81
N PRO A 70 5.36 -0.97 23.08
CA PRO A 70 4.69 -0.35 24.22
C PRO A 70 4.93 1.15 24.32
N THR A 71 5.97 1.69 23.67
CA THR A 71 6.24 3.13 23.63
C THR A 71 5.37 3.87 22.62
N LYS A 72 4.73 3.13 21.71
CA LYS A 72 3.85 3.66 20.66
C LYS A 72 2.41 3.19 20.81
N ASP A 73 1.95 3.05 22.05
CA ASP A 73 0.58 2.62 22.36
C ASP A 73 0.28 1.24 21.76
N ASN A 74 1.18 0.29 22.10
CA ASN A 74 1.14 -1.13 21.78
C ASN A 74 0.90 -1.44 20.30
N VAL A 75 1.45 -0.64 19.39
CA VAL A 75 1.33 -0.86 17.94
C VAL A 75 2.02 -2.15 17.54
N TYR A 76 1.36 -2.96 16.72
CA TYR A 76 1.95 -4.17 16.15
C TYR A 76 3.26 -3.86 15.41
N THR A 77 4.32 -4.57 15.76
CA THR A 77 5.64 -4.41 15.13
C THR A 77 6.07 -5.63 14.32
N GLY A 78 5.52 -6.81 14.61
CA GLY A 78 5.92 -7.99 13.87
C GLY A 78 5.52 -9.30 14.53
N THR A 79 6.06 -10.37 13.96
CA THR A 79 5.90 -11.74 14.42
C THR A 79 7.28 -12.36 14.57
N ASN A 80 7.50 -13.09 15.65
CA ASN A 80 8.72 -13.85 15.91
C ASN A 80 8.39 -15.27 16.37
N TYR A 81 9.41 -16.09 16.53
CA TYR A 81 9.31 -17.47 17.00
C TYR A 81 10.22 -17.66 18.20
N ILE A 82 9.65 -18.16 19.30
CA ILE A 82 10.39 -18.44 20.54
C ILE A 82 10.31 -19.93 20.87
N PRO A 83 11.25 -20.48 21.67
CA PRO A 83 11.17 -21.86 22.13
C PRO A 83 9.86 -22.11 22.88
N GLN A 84 9.24 -23.27 22.64
CA GLN A 84 8.04 -23.64 23.39
C GLN A 84 8.30 -23.62 24.90
N GLY A 85 7.40 -22.96 25.64
CA GLY A 85 7.50 -22.79 27.09
C GLY A 85 8.43 -21.67 27.53
N ALA A 86 9.08 -20.94 26.62
CA ALA A 86 9.85 -19.76 26.97
C ALA A 86 8.94 -18.65 27.53
N VAL A 87 9.50 -17.85 28.44
CA VAL A 87 8.82 -16.70 29.02
C VAL A 87 8.70 -15.59 27.95
N LEU A 88 7.50 -15.03 27.82
CA LEU A 88 7.26 -13.90 26.91
C LEU A 88 8.02 -12.66 27.36
N GLY A 89 8.58 -11.94 26.38
CA GLY A 89 9.00 -10.56 26.59
C GLY A 89 7.82 -9.65 26.93
N VAL A 90 8.09 -8.52 27.59
CA VAL A 90 7.07 -7.53 27.99
C VAL A 90 6.25 -6.96 26.82
N ASN A 91 6.79 -7.08 25.60
CA ASN A 91 6.25 -6.55 24.36
C ASN A 91 5.74 -7.65 23.42
N GLN A 92 5.46 -8.84 23.95
CA GLN A 92 5.04 -10.03 23.20
C GLN A 92 3.72 -10.58 23.71
N THR A 93 2.96 -11.23 22.81
CA THR A 93 1.74 -11.96 23.14
C THR A 93 1.59 -13.19 22.24
N PHE A 94 1.00 -14.26 22.75
CA PHE A 94 0.55 -15.40 21.92
C PHE A 94 -0.77 -15.11 21.20
N THR A 95 -1.43 -13.99 21.50
CA THR A 95 -2.71 -13.64 20.89
C THR A 95 -2.48 -13.22 19.45
N LYS A 96 -3.02 -13.97 18.50
CA LYS A 96 -2.97 -13.65 17.06
C LYS A 96 -3.89 -12.46 16.73
N PRO A 97 -3.44 -11.50 15.88
CA PRO A 97 -4.33 -10.50 15.32
C PRO A 97 -5.44 -11.11 14.45
N GLU A 98 -6.65 -10.59 14.59
CA GLU A 98 -7.75 -10.96 13.70
C GLU A 98 -7.47 -10.48 12.27
N ASP A 99 -7.93 -11.27 11.29
CA ASP A 99 -7.78 -10.92 9.89
C ASP A 99 -8.72 -9.73 9.56
N GLY A 100 -8.25 -8.80 8.72
CA GLY A 100 -9.06 -7.66 8.25
C GLY A 100 -9.01 -6.39 9.12
N LEU A 101 -8.18 -6.36 10.16
CA LEU A 101 -7.95 -5.15 10.95
C LEU A 101 -7.20 -4.07 10.13
N TYR A 102 -7.76 -2.87 10.06
CA TYR A 102 -7.09 -1.72 9.46
C TYR A 102 -5.86 -1.29 10.26
N GLN A 103 -4.77 -0.97 9.55
CA GLN A 103 -3.52 -0.54 10.16
C GLN A 103 -3.51 0.96 10.52
N PRO A 104 -2.75 1.36 11.55
CA PRO A 104 -2.05 0.50 12.51
C PRO A 104 -3.01 -0.26 13.44
N MET A 105 -2.66 -1.49 13.81
CA MET A 105 -3.37 -2.26 14.85
C MET A 105 -2.61 -2.19 16.19
N ARG A 106 -3.34 -2.25 17.30
CA ARG A 106 -2.81 -2.06 18.67
C ARG A 106 -3.26 -3.19 19.59
N PHE A 107 -2.38 -3.66 20.48
CA PHE A 107 -2.75 -4.66 21.49
C PHE A 107 -3.29 -3.99 22.76
N ASN A 108 -4.53 -4.31 23.16
CA ASN A 108 -5.16 -3.71 24.34
C ASN A 108 -4.90 -4.47 25.66
N GLY A 109 -4.02 -5.49 25.61
CA GLY A 109 -3.76 -6.41 26.73
C GLY A 109 -4.52 -7.74 26.63
N THR A 110 -5.51 -7.84 25.74
CA THR A 110 -6.28 -9.08 25.51
C THR A 110 -6.43 -9.42 24.04
N VAL A 111 -6.72 -8.44 23.19
CA VAL A 111 -6.92 -8.61 21.75
C VAL A 111 -6.26 -7.48 20.96
N TRP A 112 -6.10 -7.71 19.65
CA TRP A 112 -5.67 -6.69 18.71
C TRP A 112 -6.86 -5.87 18.23
N VAL A 113 -6.72 -4.55 18.26
CA VAL A 113 -7.72 -3.59 17.84
C VAL A 113 -7.15 -2.81 16.66
N GLY A 114 -7.82 -2.88 15.51
CA GLY A 114 -7.46 -2.12 14.32
C GLY A 114 -7.87 -0.65 14.41
N THR A 115 -7.34 0.16 13.51
CA THR A 115 -7.81 1.53 13.32
C THR A 115 -9.28 1.53 12.89
N PRO A 116 -10.15 2.41 13.43
CA PRO A 116 -11.53 2.51 12.98
C PRO A 116 -11.61 2.77 11.47
N LYS A 117 -12.52 2.09 10.77
CA LYS A 117 -12.66 2.19 9.31
C LYS A 117 -12.79 3.63 8.83
N GLU A 118 -13.63 4.43 9.48
CA GLU A 118 -13.84 5.85 9.12
C GLU A 118 -12.55 6.67 9.22
N GLU A 119 -11.76 6.45 10.25
CA GLU A 119 -10.47 7.11 10.44
C GLU A 119 -9.47 6.66 9.37
N TRP A 120 -9.46 5.35 9.07
CA TRP A 120 -8.63 4.80 8.02
C TRP A 120 -8.98 5.37 6.64
N GLU A 121 -10.26 5.42 6.27
CA GLU A 121 -10.73 5.98 5.00
C GLU A 121 -10.43 7.48 4.89
N LYS A 122 -10.52 8.22 5.99
CA LYS A 122 -10.14 9.65 6.03
C LYS A 122 -8.65 9.86 5.79
N ALA A 123 -7.80 8.96 6.33
CA ALA A 123 -6.35 9.00 6.13
C ALA A 123 -5.92 8.44 4.77
N HIS A 124 -6.77 7.63 4.12
CA HIS A 124 -6.52 6.98 2.83
C HIS A 124 -7.63 7.36 1.83
N PRO A 125 -7.74 8.65 1.45
CA PRO A 125 -8.76 9.08 0.52
C PRO A 125 -8.61 8.32 -0.80
N ALA A 126 -9.73 7.86 -1.35
CA ALA A 126 -9.75 7.23 -2.66
C ALA A 126 -9.12 8.19 -3.69
N PRO A 127 -8.26 7.69 -4.60
CA PRO A 127 -7.71 8.54 -5.64
C PRO A 127 -8.85 9.17 -6.43
N VAL A 128 -8.81 10.50 -6.56
CA VAL A 128 -9.78 11.22 -7.39
C VAL A 128 -9.69 10.64 -8.79
N ALA A 129 -10.78 10.08 -9.29
CA ALA A 129 -10.83 9.52 -10.63
C ALA A 129 -10.46 10.61 -11.63
N LYS A 130 -9.27 10.53 -12.22
CA LYS A 130 -8.89 11.39 -13.33
C LYS A 130 -9.86 11.07 -14.49
N PRO A 131 -10.43 12.09 -15.17
CA PRO A 131 -11.24 11.85 -16.35
C PRO A 131 -10.45 10.97 -17.33
N SER A 132 -11.10 9.92 -17.84
CA SER A 132 -10.46 9.06 -18.85
C SER A 132 -10.13 9.87 -20.10
N GLU A 133 -9.15 9.39 -20.88
CA GLU A 133 -8.82 9.98 -22.18
C GLU A 133 -10.04 10.06 -23.10
N THR A 134 -10.93 9.06 -23.03
CA THR A 134 -12.21 9.04 -23.75
C THR A 134 -13.12 10.20 -23.34
N THR A 135 -13.25 10.48 -22.04
CA THR A 135 -14.06 11.61 -21.55
C THR A 135 -13.48 12.95 -22.01
N LEU A 136 -12.16 13.09 -21.98
CA LEU A 136 -11.48 14.30 -22.47
C LEU A 136 -11.66 14.47 -23.98
N ALA A 137 -11.50 13.40 -24.75
CA ALA A 137 -11.69 13.40 -26.20
C ALA A 137 -13.15 13.73 -26.59
N MET A 138 -14.13 13.19 -25.87
CA MET A 138 -15.54 13.47 -26.12
C MET A 138 -15.90 14.92 -25.80
N ASN A 139 -15.34 15.50 -24.74
CA ASN A 139 -15.50 16.93 -24.44
C ASN A 139 -14.86 17.81 -25.52
N ALA A 140 -13.66 17.47 -25.98
CA ALA A 140 -12.98 18.19 -27.06
C ALA A 140 -13.79 18.13 -28.37
N LEU A 141 -14.31 16.95 -28.71
CA LEU A 141 -15.17 16.76 -29.89
C LEU A 141 -16.48 17.55 -29.76
N GLY A 142 -17.09 17.56 -28.57
CA GLY A 142 -18.28 18.35 -28.29
C GLY A 142 -18.05 19.85 -28.51
N GLN A 143 -16.90 20.38 -28.04
CA GLN A 143 -16.53 21.77 -28.27
C GLN A 143 -16.29 22.06 -29.76
N GLN A 144 -15.60 21.17 -30.48
CA GLN A 144 -15.38 21.30 -31.92
C GLN A 144 -16.71 21.29 -32.69
N LEU A 145 -17.66 20.44 -32.31
CA LEU A 145 -18.98 20.38 -32.94
C LEU A 145 -19.77 21.68 -32.71
N VAL A 146 -19.71 22.25 -31.50
CA VAL A 146 -20.35 23.55 -31.20
C VAL A 146 -19.74 24.68 -32.04
N GLN A 147 -18.40 24.71 -32.17
CA GLN A 147 -17.71 25.70 -33.00
C GLN A 147 -18.08 25.55 -34.48
N ALA A 148 -18.01 24.33 -35.01
CA ALA A 148 -18.37 24.03 -36.40
C ALA A 148 -19.84 24.41 -36.70
N LYS A 149 -20.76 24.14 -35.75
CA LYS A 149 -22.16 24.56 -35.88
C LYS A 149 -22.31 26.08 -35.93
N ALA A 150 -21.61 26.81 -35.05
CA ALA A 150 -21.65 28.27 -35.05
C ALA A 150 -21.09 28.88 -36.35
N GLU A 151 -20.04 28.29 -36.91
CA GLU A 151 -19.47 28.71 -38.20
C GLU A 151 -20.40 28.40 -39.38
N SER A 152 -21.04 27.23 -39.38
CA SER A 152 -22.04 26.85 -40.38
C SER A 152 -23.25 27.78 -40.34
N ASP A 153 -23.78 28.08 -39.15
CA ASP A 153 -24.91 29.01 -38.99
C ASP A 153 -24.56 30.43 -39.48
N LYS A 154 -23.32 30.88 -39.23
CA LYS A 154 -22.82 32.16 -39.75
C LYS A 154 -22.72 32.16 -41.27
N THR A 155 -22.23 31.07 -41.86
CA THR A 155 -22.10 30.93 -43.31
C THR A 155 -23.47 30.91 -43.98
N ASN A 156 -24.43 30.16 -43.43
CA ASN A 156 -25.80 30.10 -43.93
C ASN A 156 -26.46 31.48 -43.95
N LYS A 157 -26.36 32.24 -42.84
CA LYS A 157 -26.85 33.63 -42.80
C LYS A 157 -26.19 34.52 -43.86
N SER A 158 -24.90 34.36 -44.12
CA SER A 158 -24.22 35.13 -45.16
C SER A 158 -24.68 34.75 -46.58
N LEU A 159 -24.96 33.47 -46.82
CA LEU A 159 -25.49 33.01 -48.10
C LEU A 159 -26.91 33.53 -48.35
N GLU A 160 -27.75 33.49 -47.32
CA GLU A 160 -29.10 34.08 -47.35
C GLU A 160 -29.04 35.57 -47.74
N GLN A 161 -28.17 36.35 -47.09
CA GLN A 161 -27.96 37.76 -47.43
C GLN A 161 -27.52 37.97 -48.89
N LYS A 162 -26.55 37.19 -49.39
CA LYS A 162 -26.10 37.30 -50.78
C LYS A 162 -27.19 36.94 -51.78
N PHE A 163 -28.05 35.98 -51.44
CA PHE A 163 -29.19 35.58 -52.28
C PHE A 163 -30.23 36.70 -52.37
N ASP A 164 -30.53 37.36 -51.25
CA ASP A 164 -31.42 38.52 -51.21
C ASP A 164 -30.86 39.69 -52.04
N ASP A 165 -29.58 40.01 -51.89
CA ASP A 165 -28.89 41.06 -52.66
C ASP A 165 -28.92 40.79 -54.17
N LEU A 166 -28.70 39.53 -54.57
CA LEU A 166 -28.78 39.12 -55.96
C LEU A 166 -30.20 39.26 -56.50
N THR A 167 -31.20 38.82 -55.73
CA THR A 167 -32.62 38.95 -56.10
C THR A 167 -33.01 40.41 -56.32
N GLN A 168 -32.57 41.31 -55.42
CA GLN A 168 -32.76 42.75 -55.58
C GLN A 168 -32.08 43.30 -56.85
N SER A 169 -30.84 42.88 -57.11
CA SER A 169 -30.07 43.30 -58.28
C SER A 169 -30.73 42.87 -59.61
N VAL A 170 -31.21 41.63 -59.68
CA VAL A 170 -31.94 41.11 -60.84
C VAL A 170 -33.25 41.87 -61.06
N ASN A 171 -34.00 42.15 -60.00
CA ASN A 171 -35.24 42.94 -60.08
C ASN A 171 -34.97 44.37 -60.59
N MET A 172 -33.92 45.03 -60.11
CA MET A 172 -33.52 46.36 -60.60
C MET A 172 -33.14 46.34 -62.08
N LEU A 173 -32.38 45.34 -62.54
CA LEU A 173 -32.04 45.16 -63.95
C LEU A 173 -33.30 44.96 -64.81
N GLY A 174 -34.24 44.12 -64.36
CA GLY A 174 -35.52 43.92 -65.05
C GLY A 174 -36.31 45.23 -65.21
N GLN A 175 -36.36 46.06 -64.15
CA GLN A 175 -36.98 47.38 -64.22
C GLN A 175 -36.25 48.34 -65.16
N MET A 176 -34.92 48.32 -65.19
CA MET A 176 -34.14 49.15 -66.12
C MET A 176 -34.37 48.76 -67.57
N ILE A 177 -34.41 47.45 -67.87
CA ILE A 177 -34.71 46.94 -69.21
C ILE A 177 -36.13 47.34 -69.64
N ALA A 178 -37.12 47.23 -68.74
CA ALA A 178 -38.49 47.66 -69.03
C ALA A 178 -38.59 49.17 -69.34
N LYS A 179 -37.79 50.00 -68.64
CA LYS A 179 -37.71 51.45 -68.89
C LYS A 179 -37.02 51.80 -70.21
N THR A 180 -36.02 51.03 -70.66
CA THR A 180 -35.31 51.27 -71.93
C THR A 180 -36.04 50.72 -73.15
N GLN A 181 -36.91 49.72 -72.97
CA GLN A 181 -37.76 49.16 -74.03
C GLN A 181 -39.11 49.89 -74.19
N ALA A 182 -39.45 50.81 -73.29
CA ALA A 182 -40.58 51.70 -73.48
C ALA A 182 -40.32 52.59 -74.72
N PRO A 183 -41.16 52.54 -75.77
CA PRO A 183 -40.91 53.27 -77.01
C PRO A 183 -40.84 54.77 -76.73
N GLN A 184 -39.80 55.44 -77.24
CA GLN A 184 -39.85 56.87 -77.52
C GLN A 184 -40.84 57.08 -78.68
N GLY A 185 -42.12 57.04 -78.35
CA GLY A 185 -43.24 57.28 -79.26
C GLY A 185 -44.02 58.51 -78.80
N GLY A 186 -43.66 59.66 -79.38
CA GLY A 186 -44.60 60.75 -79.63
C GLY A 186 -44.64 61.88 -78.62
N SER A 187 -44.01 63.00 -78.97
CA SER A 187 -44.65 64.31 -78.79
C SER A 187 -44.13 65.30 -79.83
N LYS A 188 -45.06 65.59 -80.76
CA LYS A 188 -45.28 66.78 -81.60
C LYS A 188 -44.10 67.36 -82.38
#